data_AF-A0A3A8NVB9-F1
#
_entry.id   AF-A0A3A8NVB9-F1
#
_cell.length_a   1.000
_cell.length_b   1.000
_cell.length_c   1.000
_cell.angle_alpha   90.00
_cell.angle_beta   90.00
_cell.angle_gamma   90.00
#
_symmetry.space_group_name_H-M   'P 1'
#
loop_
_entity.id
_entity.type
_entity.pdbx_description
1 polymer ?
#
loop_
_entity_poly.entity_id
_entity_poly.type
_entity_poly.pdbx_seq_one_letter_code
_entity_poly.pdbx_strand_id
1 'polypeptide(L)'
;GRPVAESVEEMAALYLEAVRSVQPQGPYLLGGWSMGGVVAYEMARRLREAGEAVDLLALVDAHVPGLTKPSTDYTPQARARIAFAHATASAFGQTPTLTDDALARGDDNAMLGALLEEGLRARILDTQSGPAQLRALFRVFQANLLALEHYVPQPYDGTALLLSASESAPLPRHRGWEGLVRGGLEVLDVPGSHHALMQDPHLEPLVERLREALARVSVIDPRESTGS
;
A
#
# COMPACT_ATOMS: atom_id res chain seq x y z
N GLY A 1 15.60 -15.96 -7.62
CA GLY A 1 14.63 -14.87 -7.85
C GLY A 1 15.36 -13.55 -7.92
N ARG A 2 14.74 -12.51 -8.49
CA ARG A 2 15.32 -11.16 -8.52
C ARG A 2 15.53 -10.64 -7.08
N PRO A 3 16.55 -9.81 -6.82
CA PRO A 3 16.73 -9.15 -5.52
C PRO A 3 15.50 -8.29 -5.17
N VAL A 4 15.27 -8.07 -3.88
CA VAL A 4 14.20 -7.19 -3.39
C VAL A 4 14.54 -5.76 -3.82
N ALA A 5 13.58 -5.05 -4.42
CA ALA A 5 13.77 -3.64 -4.78
C ALA A 5 13.95 -2.79 -3.51
N GLU A 6 14.86 -1.82 -3.54
CA GLU A 6 15.26 -1.08 -2.34
C GLU A 6 14.67 0.35 -2.31
N SER A 7 13.97 0.76 -3.36
CA SER A 7 13.28 2.05 -3.46
C SER A 7 11.91 1.94 -4.14
N VAL A 8 11.03 2.92 -3.88
CA VAL A 8 9.71 3.03 -4.53
C VAL A 8 9.88 3.23 -6.03
N GLU A 9 10.89 3.99 -6.44
CA GLU A 9 11.27 4.26 -7.81
C GLU A 9 11.65 2.99 -8.58
N GLU A 10 12.44 2.10 -7.97
CA GLU A 10 12.79 0.81 -8.55
C GLU A 10 11.56 -0.11 -8.63
N MET A 11 10.75 -0.17 -7.58
CA MET A 11 9.50 -0.94 -7.60
C MET A 11 8.58 -0.48 -8.73
N ALA A 12 8.38 0.83 -8.87
CA ALA A 12 7.56 1.39 -9.94
C ALA A 12 8.13 1.08 -11.33
N ALA A 13 9.44 1.18 -11.53
CA ALA A 13 10.07 0.81 -12.80
C ALA A 13 9.83 -0.67 -13.14
N LEU A 14 10.08 -1.57 -12.19
CA LEU A 14 9.90 -3.01 -12.35
C LEU A 14 8.43 -3.37 -12.63
N TYR A 15 7.49 -2.73 -11.95
CA TYR A 15 6.06 -2.98 -12.15
C TYR A 15 5.56 -2.40 -13.46
N LEU A 16 6.07 -1.24 -13.89
CA LEU A 16 5.75 -0.68 -15.21
C LEU A 16 6.28 -1.55 -16.35
N GLU A 17 7.47 -2.15 -16.23
CA GLU A 17 7.96 -3.15 -17.20
C GLU A 17 6.97 -4.31 -17.34
N ALA A 18 6.50 -4.85 -16.21
CA ALA A 18 5.55 -5.95 -16.21
C ALA A 18 4.18 -5.53 -16.79
N VAL A 19 3.64 -4.38 -16.38
CA VAL A 19 2.38 -3.85 -16.91
C VAL A 19 2.47 -3.61 -18.41
N ARG A 20 3.56 -2.99 -18.90
CA ARG A 20 3.75 -2.71 -20.34
C ARG A 20 3.96 -3.95 -21.18
N SER A 21 4.39 -5.06 -20.60
CA SER A 21 4.46 -6.35 -21.29
C SER A 21 3.07 -6.91 -21.65
N VAL A 22 2.03 -6.48 -20.93
CA VAL A 22 0.63 -6.88 -21.17
C VAL A 22 -0.16 -5.78 -21.89
N GLN A 23 0.01 -4.53 -21.47
CA GLN A 23 -0.63 -3.35 -22.05
C GLN A 23 0.44 -2.29 -22.36
N PRO A 24 0.96 -2.24 -23.61
CA PRO A 24 2.07 -1.36 -23.96
C PRO A 24 1.75 0.14 -23.94
N GLN A 25 0.48 0.51 -24.13
CA GLN A 25 0.01 1.89 -24.26
C GLN A 25 -1.23 2.09 -23.38
N GLY A 26 -1.41 3.31 -22.90
CA GLY A 26 -2.56 3.70 -22.11
C GLY A 26 -3.88 3.72 -22.90
N PRO A 27 -4.97 4.17 -22.26
CA PRO A 27 -5.01 4.65 -20.88
C PRO A 27 -4.79 3.55 -19.85
N TYR A 28 -4.03 3.85 -18.79
CA TYR A 28 -3.79 2.93 -17.68
C TYR A 28 -4.79 3.16 -16.54
N LEU A 29 -5.23 2.06 -15.93
CA LEU A 29 -5.97 2.05 -14.67
C LEU A 29 -5.08 1.44 -13.61
N LEU A 30 -4.63 2.26 -12.67
CA LEU A 30 -3.71 1.86 -11.62
C LEU A 30 -4.38 2.00 -10.25
N GLY A 31 -3.99 1.14 -9.33
CA GLY A 31 -4.40 1.28 -7.95
C GLY A 31 -3.56 0.42 -7.03
N GLY A 32 -3.62 0.77 -5.75
CA GLY A 32 -2.91 0.00 -4.74
C GLY A 32 -3.34 0.38 -3.33
N TRP A 33 -3.27 -0.61 -2.45
CA TRP A 33 -3.53 -0.46 -1.03
C TRP A 33 -2.24 -0.16 -0.27
N SER A 34 -2.31 0.75 0.69
CA SER A 34 -1.20 1.07 1.59
C SER A 34 0.04 1.50 0.79
N MET A 35 1.19 0.88 1.06
CA MET A 35 2.39 1.04 0.25
C MET A 35 2.17 0.82 -1.25
N GLY A 36 1.33 -0.13 -1.63
CA GLY A 36 0.99 -0.37 -3.03
C GLY A 36 0.39 0.87 -3.70
N GLY A 37 -0.35 1.69 -2.95
CA GLY A 37 -0.87 2.97 -3.45
C GLY A 37 0.23 3.99 -3.71
N VAL A 38 1.26 4.03 -2.86
CA VAL A 38 2.45 4.88 -3.09
C VAL A 38 3.22 4.44 -4.34
N VAL A 39 3.39 3.13 -4.54
CA VAL A 39 4.02 2.61 -5.76
C VAL A 39 3.16 2.90 -6.99
N ALA A 40 1.84 2.71 -6.91
CA ALA A 40 0.92 3.05 -7.99
C ALA A 40 0.95 4.55 -8.35
N TYR A 41 1.09 5.43 -7.35
CA TYR A 41 1.30 6.87 -7.56
C TYR A 41 2.58 7.16 -8.35
N GLU A 42 3.70 6.56 -7.95
CA GLU A 42 4.99 6.72 -8.66
C GLU A 42 4.91 6.17 -10.09
N MET A 43 4.23 5.03 -10.28
CA MET A 43 3.95 4.48 -11.62
C MET A 43 3.14 5.46 -12.47
N ALA A 44 2.04 6.01 -11.93
CA ALA A 44 1.17 6.96 -12.63
C ALA A 44 1.92 8.24 -13.01
N ARG A 45 2.76 8.76 -12.11
CA ARG A 45 3.61 9.94 -12.36
C ARG A 45 4.55 9.72 -13.55
N ARG A 46 5.27 8.60 -13.56
CA ARG A 46 6.19 8.24 -14.66
C ARG A 46 5.47 8.03 -15.99
N LEU A 47 4.27 7.42 -15.96
CA LEU A 47 3.46 7.26 -17.16
C LEU A 47 3.07 8.62 -17.74
N ARG A 48 2.60 9.55 -16.91
CA ARG A 48 2.24 10.91 -17.35
C ARG A 48 3.43 11.69 -17.89
N GLU A 49 4.60 11.60 -17.24
CA GLU A 49 5.83 12.21 -17.74
C GLU A 49 6.28 11.63 -19.09
N ALA A 50 5.96 10.35 -19.34
CA ALA A 50 6.18 9.69 -20.62
C ALA A 50 5.09 9.98 -21.66
N GLY A 51 4.10 10.83 -21.36
CA GLY A 51 3.02 11.20 -22.27
C GLY A 51 1.85 10.20 -22.33
N GLU A 52 1.83 9.19 -21.46
CA GLU A 52 0.76 8.20 -21.41
C GLU A 52 -0.45 8.71 -20.62
N ALA A 53 -1.65 8.28 -21.01
CA ALA A 53 -2.88 8.57 -20.26
C ALA A 53 -3.01 7.62 -19.05
N VAL A 54 -3.47 8.16 -17.92
CA VAL A 54 -3.82 7.40 -16.71
C VAL A 54 -5.21 7.85 -16.30
N ASP A 55 -6.21 7.03 -16.59
CA ASP A 55 -7.62 7.41 -16.43
C ASP A 55 -8.13 7.12 -15.01
N LEU A 56 -7.44 6.25 -14.28
CA LEU A 56 -7.71 6.00 -12.88
C LEU A 56 -6.41 5.77 -12.12
N LEU A 57 -6.24 6.51 -11.03
CA LEU A 57 -5.30 6.20 -9.97
C LEU A 57 -6.08 6.06 -8.66
N ALA A 58 -6.27 4.83 -8.19
CA ALA A 58 -6.96 4.52 -6.94
C ALA A 58 -5.96 4.26 -5.80
N LEU A 59 -5.93 5.16 -4.81
CA LEU A 59 -5.13 5.08 -3.60
C LEU A 59 -6.01 4.53 -2.47
N VAL A 60 -5.78 3.29 -2.03
CA VAL A 60 -6.59 2.68 -0.96
C VAL A 60 -5.84 2.80 0.37
N ASP A 61 -6.34 3.67 1.24
CA ASP A 61 -5.77 4.03 2.54
C ASP A 61 -4.24 4.23 2.53
N ALA A 62 -3.74 4.84 1.46
CA ALA A 62 -2.34 5.19 1.28
C ALA A 62 -2.12 6.64 1.70
N HIS A 63 -1.02 6.92 2.40
CA HIS A 63 -0.61 8.28 2.73
C HIS A 63 0.73 8.61 2.10
N VAL A 64 0.96 9.92 1.93
CA VAL A 64 2.25 10.45 1.49
C VAL A 64 3.35 10.02 2.48
N PRO A 65 4.44 9.38 2.01
CA PRO A 65 5.57 9.11 2.89
C PRO A 65 6.18 10.40 3.44
N GLY A 66 6.55 10.40 4.72
CA GLY A 66 7.01 11.59 5.42
C GLY A 66 5.90 12.48 6.02
N LEU A 67 4.62 12.17 5.79
CA LEU A 67 3.50 12.86 6.46
C LEU A 67 3.59 12.74 7.99
N THR A 68 3.96 11.56 8.46
CA THR A 68 4.37 11.31 9.85
C THR A 68 5.86 11.01 9.87
N LYS A 69 6.60 11.67 10.77
CA LYS A 69 8.01 11.36 10.97
C LYS A 69 8.14 10.06 11.76
N PRO A 70 9.02 9.12 11.36
CA PRO A 70 9.33 7.95 12.17
C PRO A 70 9.80 8.36 13.57
N SER A 71 9.47 7.57 14.59
CA SER A 71 10.00 7.79 15.94
C SER A 71 11.53 7.76 15.93
N THR A 72 12.14 8.71 16.63
CA THR A 72 13.58 8.78 16.88
C THR A 72 14.02 7.94 18.07
N ASP A 73 13.08 7.38 18.83
CA ASP A 73 13.35 6.60 20.04
C ASP A 73 13.89 5.20 19.72
N TYR A 74 13.66 4.73 18.49
CA TYR A 74 14.01 3.39 18.02
C TYR A 74 14.87 3.44 16.76
N THR A 75 15.80 2.49 16.64
CA THR A 75 16.59 2.29 15.40
C THR A 75 15.69 1.88 14.24
N PRO A 76 16.11 2.06 12.96
CA PRO A 76 15.32 1.61 11.82
C PRO A 76 14.96 0.11 11.88
N GLN A 77 15.88 -0.75 12.34
CA GLN A 77 15.62 -2.18 12.51
C GLN A 77 14.60 -2.46 13.62
N ALA A 78 14.63 -1.69 14.71
CA ALA A 78 13.61 -1.79 15.76
C ALA A 78 12.23 -1.32 15.27
N ARG A 79 12.16 -0.22 14.52
CA ARG A 79 10.90 0.25 13.90
C ARG A 79 10.32 -0.79 12.95
N ALA A 80 11.15 -1.42 12.12
CA ALA A 80 10.70 -2.49 11.22
C ALA A 80 10.09 -3.67 11.99
N ARG A 81 10.71 -4.11 13.09
CA ARG A 81 10.16 -5.19 13.93
C ARG A 81 8.84 -4.80 14.58
N ILE A 82 8.76 -3.60 15.15
CA ILE A 82 7.53 -3.10 15.78
C ILE A 82 6.41 -3.04 14.73
N ALA A 83 6.64 -2.35 13.62
CA ALA A 83 5.64 -2.17 12.57
C ALA A 83 5.19 -3.51 11.97
N PHE A 84 6.12 -4.45 11.74
CA PHE A 84 5.78 -5.77 11.23
C PHE A 84 4.96 -6.59 12.23
N ALA A 85 5.28 -6.53 13.52
CA ALA A 85 4.53 -7.24 14.55
C ALA A 85 3.09 -6.71 14.65
N HIS A 86 2.90 -5.39 14.67
CA HIS A 86 1.57 -4.77 14.65
C HIS A 86 0.78 -5.10 13.39
N ALA A 87 1.39 -4.98 12.21
CA ALA A 87 0.73 -5.29 10.95
C ALA A 87 0.31 -6.77 10.87
N THR A 88 1.20 -7.68 11.28
CA THR A 88 0.93 -9.12 11.24
C THR A 88 -0.15 -9.53 12.23
N ALA A 89 -0.08 -9.06 13.48
CA ALA A 89 -1.12 -9.32 14.48
C ALA A 89 -2.47 -8.75 14.03
N SER A 90 -2.49 -7.52 13.51
CA SER A 90 -3.72 -6.90 12.98
C SER A 90 -4.30 -7.69 11.81
N ALA A 91 -3.47 -8.19 10.90
CA ALA A 91 -3.91 -9.05 9.80
C ALA A 91 -4.51 -10.38 10.30
N PHE A 92 -4.07 -10.87 11.47
CA PHE A 92 -4.64 -12.02 12.16
C PHE A 92 -5.89 -11.69 12.99
N GLY A 93 -6.36 -10.44 13.01
CA GLY A 93 -7.46 -9.98 13.85
C GLY A 93 -7.09 -9.92 15.34
N GLN A 94 -5.80 -9.74 15.64
CA GLN A 94 -5.23 -9.73 16.99
C GLN A 94 -4.41 -8.46 17.25
N THR A 95 -3.92 -8.34 18.47
CA THR A 95 -2.96 -7.31 18.90
C THR A 95 -1.64 -7.99 19.25
N PRO A 96 -0.47 -7.35 19.02
CA PRO A 96 0.80 -7.97 19.32
C PRO A 96 0.90 -8.42 20.78
N THR A 97 1.39 -9.64 20.97
CA THR A 97 1.62 -10.19 22.32
C THR A 97 2.79 -9.50 23.04
N LEU A 98 3.79 -9.03 22.28
CA LEU A 98 4.96 -8.32 22.81
C LEU A 98 4.73 -6.80 22.77
N THR A 99 5.26 -6.09 23.77
CA THR A 99 5.25 -4.62 23.78
C THR A 99 6.27 -4.04 22.78
N ASP A 100 6.05 -2.81 22.32
CA ASP A 100 6.97 -2.09 21.43
C ASP A 100 8.40 -2.07 21.97
N ASP A 101 8.53 -1.87 23.28
CA ASP A 101 9.79 -1.85 24.00
C ASP A 101 10.50 -3.21 24.01
N ALA A 102 9.75 -4.31 24.15
CA ALA A 102 10.29 -5.66 24.04
C ALA A 102 10.69 -5.98 22.60
N LEU A 103 9.87 -5.58 21.63
CA LEU A 103 10.14 -5.72 20.20
C LEU A 103 11.38 -4.92 19.78
N ALA A 104 11.58 -3.73 20.33
CA ALA A 104 12.74 -2.88 20.04
C ALA A 104 14.04 -3.46 20.58
N ARG A 105 14.04 -3.99 21.80
CA ARG A 105 15.23 -4.51 22.48
C ARG A 105 15.60 -5.94 22.09
N GLY A 106 14.64 -6.72 21.56
CA GLY A 106 14.85 -8.12 21.17
C GLY A 106 15.67 -8.29 19.89
N ASP A 107 15.44 -9.39 19.18
CA ASP A 107 15.94 -9.63 17.83
C ASP A 107 14.82 -10.11 16.89
N ASP A 108 15.14 -10.27 15.61
CA ASP A 108 14.19 -10.72 14.59
C ASP A 108 13.62 -12.10 14.89
N ASN A 109 14.43 -13.03 15.42
CA ASN A 109 13.99 -14.40 15.69
C ASN A 109 13.00 -14.45 16.85
N ALA A 110 13.22 -13.66 17.89
CA ALA A 110 12.30 -13.55 19.02
C ALA A 110 10.94 -13.00 18.59
N MET A 111 10.94 -11.94 17.78
CA MET A 111 9.71 -11.36 17.21
C MET A 111 8.99 -12.37 16.31
N LEU A 112 9.71 -13.01 15.38
CA LEU A 112 9.12 -13.98 14.46
C LEU A 112 8.61 -15.24 15.17
N GLY A 113 9.28 -15.67 16.25
CA GLY A 113 8.84 -16.77 17.10
C GLY A 113 7.49 -16.47 17.76
N ALA A 114 7.34 -15.26 18.34
CA ALA A 114 6.08 -14.83 18.95
C ALA A 114 4.93 -14.78 17.92
N LEU A 115 5.17 -14.22 16.73
CA LEU A 115 4.18 -14.19 15.64
C LEU A 115 3.82 -15.58 15.13
N LEU A 116 4.79 -16.50 15.08
CA LEU A 116 4.54 -17.89 14.70
C LEU A 116 3.65 -18.58 15.72
N GLU A 117 3.95 -18.47 17.02
CA GLU A 117 3.11 -19.02 18.08
C GLU A 117 1.68 -18.47 18.01
N GLU A 118 1.54 -17.18 17.71
CA GLU A 118 0.26 -16.52 17.52
C GLU A 118 -0.52 -17.07 16.32
N GLY A 119 0.13 -17.14 15.15
CA GLY A 119 -0.48 -17.67 13.93
C GLY A 119 -0.85 -19.15 14.03
N LEU A 120 -0.05 -19.96 14.74
CA LEU A 120 -0.37 -21.37 15.03
C LEU A 120 -1.58 -21.50 15.94
N ARG A 121 -1.65 -20.68 17.02
CA ARG A 121 -2.78 -20.67 17.96
C ARG A 121 -4.09 -20.26 17.27
N ALA A 122 -4.00 -19.29 16.37
CA ALA A 122 -5.10 -18.81 15.55
C ALA A 122 -5.48 -19.76 14.40
N ARG A 123 -4.67 -20.82 14.16
CA ARG A 123 -4.79 -21.74 13.02
C ARG A 123 -4.71 -21.05 11.64
N ILE A 124 -3.97 -19.95 11.58
CA ILE A 124 -3.71 -19.19 10.35
C ILE A 124 -2.44 -19.70 9.66
N LEU A 125 -1.43 -20.08 10.45
CA LEU A 125 -0.16 -20.64 9.98
C LEU A 125 -0.08 -22.12 10.32
N ASP A 126 0.77 -22.84 9.59
CA ASP A 126 1.16 -24.21 9.89
C ASP A 126 2.65 -24.29 10.32
N THR A 127 3.01 -25.41 10.97
CA THR A 127 4.35 -25.60 11.55
C THR A 127 5.45 -25.82 10.51
N GLN A 128 5.09 -26.20 9.28
CA GLN A 128 6.06 -26.50 8.21
C GLN A 128 6.42 -25.24 7.42
N SER A 129 5.42 -24.53 6.92
CA SER A 129 5.59 -23.38 6.02
C SER A 129 5.71 -22.05 6.78
N GLY A 130 5.03 -21.91 7.91
CA GLY A 130 4.92 -20.67 8.68
C GLY A 130 6.27 -20.00 9.03
N PRO A 131 7.27 -20.73 9.55
CA PRO A 131 8.56 -20.11 9.92
C PRO A 131 9.30 -19.50 8.73
N ALA A 132 9.32 -20.20 7.58
CA ALA A 132 9.98 -19.72 6.38
C ALA A 132 9.20 -18.56 5.74
N GLN A 133 7.87 -18.66 5.75
CA GLN A 133 6.98 -17.64 5.20
C GLN A 133 7.08 -16.32 5.99
N LEU A 134 7.02 -16.37 7.33
CA LEU A 134 7.16 -15.17 8.18
C LEU A 134 8.52 -14.49 7.98
N ARG A 135 9.61 -15.25 7.90
CA ARG A 135 10.94 -14.68 7.60
C ARG A 135 10.98 -13.99 6.24
N ALA A 136 10.39 -14.59 5.21
CA ALA A 136 10.34 -14.01 3.87
C ALA A 136 9.51 -12.73 3.85
N LEU A 137 8.33 -12.75 4.48
CA LEU A 137 7.45 -11.59 4.62
C LEU A 137 8.12 -10.45 5.39
N PHE A 138 8.81 -10.76 6.50
CA PHE A 138 9.52 -9.74 7.27
C PHE A 138 10.66 -9.10 6.48
N ARG A 139 11.42 -9.88 5.70
CA ARG A 139 12.47 -9.34 4.84
C ARG A 139 11.92 -8.35 3.82
N VAL A 140 10.83 -8.71 3.15
CA VAL A 140 10.17 -7.83 2.17
C VAL A 140 9.59 -6.60 2.87
N PHE A 141 8.91 -6.79 4.00
CA PHE A 141 8.35 -5.70 4.79
C PHE A 141 9.42 -4.69 5.23
N GLN A 142 10.57 -5.16 5.71
CA GLN A 142 11.67 -4.30 6.12
C GLN A 142 12.20 -3.47 4.96
N ALA A 143 12.46 -4.09 3.80
CA ALA A 143 12.90 -3.37 2.61
C ALA A 143 11.87 -2.32 2.18
N ASN A 144 10.60 -2.70 2.20
CA ASN A 144 9.46 -1.84 1.88
C ASN A 144 9.34 -0.62 2.81
N LEU A 145 9.47 -0.83 4.11
CA LEU A 145 9.43 0.25 5.10
C LEU A 145 10.58 1.24 4.89
N LEU A 146 11.80 0.71 4.68
CA LEU A 146 12.97 1.56 4.42
C LEU A 146 12.83 2.33 3.10
N ALA A 147 12.29 1.70 2.05
CA ALA A 147 12.01 2.38 0.78
C ALA A 147 11.01 3.53 0.98
N LEU A 148 9.96 3.33 1.79
CA LEU A 148 9.00 4.39 2.12
C LEU A 148 9.64 5.51 2.94
N GLU A 149 10.49 5.20 3.92
CA GLU A 149 11.16 6.22 4.74
C GLU A 149 12.06 7.16 3.92
N HIS A 150 12.61 6.69 2.79
CA HIS A 150 13.49 7.48 1.92
C HIS A 150 12.79 8.10 0.70
N TYR A 151 11.55 7.70 0.41
CA TYR A 151 10.86 8.18 -0.79
C TYR A 151 10.38 9.64 -0.62
N VAL A 152 10.71 10.47 -1.61
CA VAL A 152 10.28 11.88 -1.67
C VAL A 152 9.39 12.07 -2.89
N PRO A 153 8.06 12.02 -2.73
CA PRO A 153 7.14 12.08 -3.87
C PRO A 153 7.25 13.42 -4.59
N GLN A 154 7.28 13.34 -5.93
CA GLN A 154 7.18 14.49 -6.81
C GLN A 154 5.72 14.74 -7.20
N PRO A 155 5.32 15.98 -7.58
CA PRO A 155 3.96 16.27 -8.00
C PRO A 155 3.49 15.44 -9.20
N TYR A 156 2.18 15.20 -9.28
CA TYR A 156 1.50 14.43 -10.31
C TYR A 156 0.38 15.28 -10.93
N ASP A 157 0.46 15.53 -12.24
CA ASP A 157 -0.49 16.39 -12.97
C ASP A 157 -1.77 15.66 -13.44
N GLY A 158 -2.04 14.46 -12.91
CA GLY A 158 -3.29 13.72 -13.16
C GLY A 158 -4.28 13.81 -11.99
N THR A 159 -5.39 13.10 -12.13
CA THR A 159 -6.42 12.95 -11.09
C THR A 159 -6.20 11.68 -10.27
N ALA A 160 -6.61 11.68 -9.01
CA ALA A 160 -6.57 10.48 -8.17
C ALA A 160 -7.84 10.35 -7.31
N LEU A 161 -8.20 9.11 -7.01
CA LEU A 161 -9.22 8.74 -6.03
C LEU A 161 -8.53 8.17 -4.80
N LEU A 162 -8.75 8.77 -3.64
CA LEU A 162 -8.34 8.25 -2.33
C LEU A 162 -9.53 7.63 -1.61
N LEU A 163 -9.44 6.34 -1.32
CA LEU A 163 -10.38 5.60 -0.48
C LEU A 163 -9.78 5.49 0.92
N SER A 164 -10.20 6.35 1.84
CA SER A 164 -9.60 6.53 3.17
C SER A 164 -10.36 5.72 4.23
N ALA A 165 -9.66 4.93 5.04
CA ALA A 165 -10.28 4.25 6.17
C ALA A 165 -10.74 5.27 7.22
N SER A 166 -12.02 5.18 7.62
CA SER A 166 -12.64 6.16 8.53
C SER A 166 -12.18 6.04 9.98
N GLU A 167 -11.64 4.87 10.37
CA GLU A 167 -11.18 4.59 11.74
C GLU A 167 -9.65 4.65 11.88
N SER A 168 -8.94 5.14 10.86
CA SER A 168 -7.49 5.28 10.92
C SER A 168 -7.05 6.41 11.85
N ALA A 169 -5.77 6.34 12.26
CA ALA A 169 -5.06 7.34 13.04
C ALA A 169 -5.31 8.79 12.55
N PRO A 170 -5.11 9.82 13.41
CA PRO A 170 -5.49 11.21 13.12
C PRO A 170 -4.56 11.86 12.07
N LEU A 171 -4.68 11.42 10.83
CA LEU A 171 -4.10 12.06 9.67
C LEU A 171 -5.15 12.96 9.03
N PRO A 172 -4.74 14.01 8.29
CA PRO A 172 -5.65 14.76 7.44
C PRO A 172 -6.41 13.83 6.50
N ARG A 173 -7.66 14.17 6.20
CA ARG A 173 -8.54 13.39 5.32
C ARG A 173 -7.90 13.07 3.96
N HIS A 174 -7.16 14.02 3.40
CA HIS A 174 -6.43 13.88 2.12
C HIS A 174 -5.10 13.12 2.22
N ARG A 175 -4.69 12.69 3.43
CA ARG A 175 -3.47 11.89 3.69
C ARG A 175 -2.18 12.45 3.07
N GLY A 176 -2.11 13.79 2.97
CA GLY A 176 -0.99 14.53 2.36
C GLY A 176 -1.04 14.69 0.83
N TRP A 177 -1.93 14.00 0.12
CA TRP A 177 -1.93 13.96 -1.35
C TRP A 177 -2.42 15.24 -2.04
N GLU A 178 -3.21 16.08 -1.36
CA GLU A 178 -3.83 17.29 -1.94
C GLU A 178 -2.82 18.25 -2.57
N GLY A 179 -1.63 18.42 -1.99
CA GLY A 179 -0.57 19.27 -2.56
C GLY A 179 0.24 18.63 -3.69
N LEU A 180 0.10 17.31 -3.90
CA LEU A 180 0.87 16.54 -4.86
C LEU A 180 0.05 16.17 -6.10
N VAL A 181 -1.25 15.87 -5.95
CA VAL A 181 -2.16 15.51 -7.04
C VAL A 181 -2.81 16.78 -7.60
N ARG A 182 -2.23 17.34 -8.66
CA ARG A 182 -2.60 18.65 -9.21
C ARG A 182 -3.80 18.63 -10.15
N GLY A 183 -4.13 17.47 -10.74
CA GLY A 183 -5.30 17.33 -11.60
C GLY A 183 -6.62 17.22 -10.84
N GLY A 184 -6.57 17.00 -9.52
CA GLY A 184 -7.74 16.87 -8.65
C GLY A 184 -7.72 15.57 -7.85
N LEU A 185 -7.99 15.68 -6.55
CA LEU A 185 -8.05 14.55 -5.62
C LEU A 185 -9.50 14.37 -5.13
N GLU A 186 -10.14 13.28 -5.55
CA GLU A 186 -11.39 12.82 -4.94
C GLU A 186 -11.06 12.01 -3.68
N VAL A 187 -11.68 12.34 -2.54
CA VAL A 187 -11.48 11.60 -1.30
C VAL A 187 -12.81 11.05 -0.81
N LEU A 188 -12.90 9.74 -0.65
CA LEU A 188 -14.07 9.02 -0.12
C LEU A 188 -13.67 8.25 1.12
N ASP A 189 -14.48 8.33 2.16
CA ASP A 189 -14.27 7.58 3.40
C ASP A 189 -14.92 6.19 3.29
N VAL A 190 -14.23 5.17 3.77
CA VAL A 190 -14.66 3.78 3.79
C VAL A 190 -14.65 3.26 5.24
N PRO A 191 -15.77 2.68 5.75
CA PRO A 191 -15.85 2.20 7.12
C PRO A 191 -14.82 1.13 7.47
N GLY A 192 -14.12 1.30 8.59
CA GLY A 192 -13.15 0.35 9.12
C GLY A 192 -11.75 0.95 9.28
N SER A 193 -10.84 0.12 9.79
CA SER A 193 -9.41 0.41 9.94
C SER A 193 -8.61 -0.03 8.71
N HIS A 194 -7.33 0.36 8.66
CA HIS A 194 -6.41 0.07 7.55
C HIS A 194 -6.44 -1.39 7.04
N HIS A 195 -6.37 -2.36 7.95
CA HIS A 195 -6.40 -3.79 7.59
C HIS A 195 -7.82 -4.33 7.43
N ALA A 196 -8.79 -3.77 8.17
CA ALA A 196 -10.18 -4.19 8.06
C ALA A 196 -10.73 -3.99 6.65
N LEU A 197 -10.32 -2.92 5.94
CA LEU A 197 -10.72 -2.67 4.54
C LEU A 197 -10.47 -3.85 3.59
N MET A 198 -9.53 -4.74 3.91
CA MET A 198 -9.17 -5.91 3.09
C MET A 198 -9.86 -7.20 3.55
N GLN A 199 -10.83 -7.11 4.46
CA GLN A 199 -11.46 -8.25 5.12
C GLN A 199 -12.98 -8.05 5.22
N ASP A 200 -13.74 -9.13 5.17
CA ASP A 200 -15.18 -9.07 5.44
C ASP A 200 -15.45 -8.70 6.91
N PRO A 201 -16.50 -7.91 7.19
CA PRO A 201 -17.50 -7.36 6.26
C PRO A 201 -17.12 -6.00 5.63
N HIS A 202 -15.95 -5.46 5.94
CA HIS A 202 -15.53 -4.10 5.54
C HIS A 202 -15.02 -4.01 4.09
N LEU A 203 -14.76 -5.15 3.45
CA LEU A 203 -14.34 -5.23 2.06
C LEU A 203 -15.44 -4.79 1.08
N GLU A 204 -16.72 -5.09 1.34
CA GLU A 204 -17.80 -4.80 0.38
C GLU A 204 -17.94 -3.29 0.08
N PRO A 205 -17.98 -2.37 1.08
CA PRO A 205 -17.97 -0.93 0.82
C PRO A 205 -16.77 -0.47 -0.02
N LEU A 206 -15.57 -1.03 0.20
CA LEU A 206 -14.39 -0.70 -0.61
C LEU A 206 -14.60 -1.13 -2.07
N VAL A 207 -15.09 -2.34 -2.28
CA VAL A 207 -15.34 -2.90 -3.60
C VAL A 207 -16.42 -2.10 -4.35
N GLU A 208 -17.50 -1.71 -3.69
CA GLU A 208 -18.55 -0.87 -4.28
C GLU A 208 -17.97 0.46 -4.80
N ARG A 209 -17.15 1.16 -4.00
CA ARG A 209 -16.50 2.41 -4.41
C ARG A 209 -15.55 2.22 -5.60
N LEU A 210 -14.80 1.13 -5.62
CA LEU A 210 -13.92 0.81 -6.76
C LEU A 210 -14.73 0.49 -8.03
N ARG A 211 -15.83 -0.26 -7.91
CA ARG A 211 -16.74 -0.55 -9.04
C ARG A 211 -17.34 0.73 -9.60
N GLU A 212 -17.80 1.65 -8.74
CA GLU A 212 -18.31 2.97 -9.14
C GLU A 212 -17.24 3.77 -9.91
N ALA A 213 -15.99 3.79 -9.42
CA ALA A 213 -14.89 4.50 -10.09
C ALA A 213 -14.54 3.90 -11.45
N LEU A 214 -14.47 2.56 -11.55
CA LEU A 214 -14.20 1.85 -12.80
C LEU A 214 -15.31 2.05 -13.84
N ALA A 215 -16.58 2.10 -13.39
CA ALA A 215 -17.71 2.36 -14.26
C ALA A 215 -17.67 3.78 -14.83
N ARG A 216 -17.26 4.80 -14.05
CA ARG A 216 -17.10 6.18 -14.53
C ARG A 216 -16.11 6.28 -15.69
N VAL A 217 -15.00 5.55 -15.63
CA VAL A 217 -14.01 5.52 -16.72
C VAL A 217 -14.55 4.80 -17.95
N SER A 218 -15.25 3.69 -17.76
CA SER A 218 -15.82 2.88 -18.85
C SER A 218 -16.91 3.62 -19.64
N VAL A 219 -17.59 4.59 -19.03
CA VAL A 219 -18.60 5.45 -19.70
C VAL A 219 -17.94 6.57 -20.52
N ILE A 220 -16.68 6.93 -20.23
CA ILE A 220 -15.92 7.98 -20.92
C ILE A 220 -15.20 7.44 -22.18
N ASP A 221 -15.14 6.11 -22.37
CA ASP A 221 -14.64 5.47 -23.61
C ASP A 221 -15.79 4.94 -24.52
N PRO A 222 -16.63 5.79 -25.14
CA PRO A 222 -17.26 5.43 -26.39
C PRO A 222 -16.23 5.70 -27.49
N ARG A 223 -15.44 4.70 -27.86
CA ARG A 223 -14.68 4.73 -29.11
C ARG A 223 -15.63 5.13 -30.24
N GLU A 224 -15.46 6.36 -30.71
CA GLU A 224 -15.79 6.83 -32.06
C GLU A 224 -17.09 6.24 -32.67
N SER A 225 -18.26 6.72 -32.23
CA SER A 225 -19.50 6.60 -33.04
C SER A 225 -19.58 7.65 -34.17
N THR A 226 -18.43 7.96 -34.78
CA THR A 226 -18.38 8.76 -36.02
C THR A 226 -17.55 8.02 -37.05
N GLY A 227 -18.01 6.83 -37.44
CA GLY A 227 -17.73 6.25 -38.74
C GLY A 227 -18.78 6.75 -39.73
N SER A 228 -18.31 7.37 -40.81
CA SER A 228 -19.03 8.01 -41.92
C SER A 228 -20.31 7.36 -42.40
#